data_AF-A0A4Q5AJ88-F1
#
_entry.id   AF-A0A4Q5AJ88-F1
#
_cell.length_a   1.000
_cell.length_b   1.000
_cell.length_c   1.000
_cell.angle_alpha   90.00
_cell.angle_beta   90.00
_cell.angle_gamma   90.00
#
_symmetry.space_group_name_H-M   'P 1'
#
loop_
_entity.id
_entity.type
_entity.pdbx_description
1 polymer ?
#
loop_
_entity_poly.entity_id
_entity_poly.type
_entity_poly.pdbx_seq_one_letter_code
_entity_poly.pdbx_strand_id
1 'polypeptide(L)'
;MSDLCARNLLPDPKPVATAKWVVPSSRDARLKMLDANRLHLTNNANNADSYAYTQVALPAGTYRFGVEVSNPQGAPPANLLRVVIPPRTELAPATWDGTPGRVVTPANTVPEDSTLEFRFMVGPNANCAVWVRHLFVMTEEDYQQMIAQGVTWFDGDGIVRGGASS
;
A
#
# COMPACT_ATOMS: atom_id res chain seq x y z
N MET A 1 28.39 -0.38 -9.99
CA MET A 1 27.09 -0.18 -9.33
C MET A 1 26.31 -1.42 -9.63
N SER A 2 26.05 -2.26 -8.62
CA SER A 2 25.21 -3.44 -8.84
C SER A 2 23.78 -2.94 -9.07
N ASP A 3 23.21 -3.25 -10.22
CA ASP A 3 21.81 -2.96 -10.51
C ASP A 3 20.94 -3.62 -9.42
N LEU A 4 19.91 -2.91 -8.95
CA LEU A 4 18.95 -3.55 -8.04
C LEU A 4 18.31 -4.72 -8.80
N CYS A 5 18.52 -5.94 -8.32
CA CYS A 5 17.75 -7.09 -8.79
C CYS A 5 16.29 -7.08 -8.27
N ALA A 6 15.93 -6.12 -7.39
CA ALA A 6 14.58 -6.04 -6.84
C ALA A 6 13.57 -5.57 -7.90
N ARG A 7 12.43 -6.27 -7.98
CA ARG A 7 11.35 -5.94 -8.89
C ARG A 7 10.09 -5.51 -8.12
N ASN A 8 9.50 -4.40 -8.54
CA ASN A 8 8.15 -4.05 -8.11
C ASN A 8 7.14 -4.73 -9.05
N LEU A 9 6.27 -5.55 -8.49
CA LEU A 9 5.26 -6.34 -9.20
C LEU A 9 3.92 -5.60 -9.33
N LEU A 10 3.78 -4.44 -8.70
CA LEU A 10 2.61 -3.60 -8.87
C LEU A 10 2.71 -2.84 -10.22
N PRO A 11 1.73 -2.96 -11.13
CA PRO A 11 1.83 -2.31 -12.44
C PRO A 11 1.80 -0.78 -12.44
N ASP A 12 1.20 -0.16 -11.42
CA ASP A 12 1.12 1.30 -11.26
C ASP A 12 1.57 1.70 -9.83
N PRO A 13 2.88 1.63 -9.54
CA PRO A 13 3.43 1.92 -8.22
C PRO A 13 3.51 3.42 -7.91
N LYS A 14 3.31 4.27 -8.93
CA LYS A 14 3.21 5.74 -8.83
C LYS A 14 1.89 6.23 -9.44
N PRO A 15 0.75 6.01 -8.77
CA PRO A 15 -0.54 6.39 -9.32
C PRO A 15 -0.59 7.86 -9.73
N VAL A 16 -1.04 8.11 -10.96
CA VAL A 16 -1.29 9.46 -11.51
C VAL A 16 -2.79 9.75 -11.64
N ALA A 17 -3.63 8.73 -11.47
CA ALA A 17 -5.08 8.81 -11.56
C ALA A 17 -5.73 7.77 -10.64
N THR A 18 -7.01 7.95 -10.34
CA THR A 18 -7.78 7.01 -9.50
C THR A 18 -8.41 5.86 -10.30
N ALA A 19 -8.30 5.84 -11.64
CA ALA A 19 -9.03 4.90 -12.50
C ALA A 19 -8.71 3.42 -12.25
N LYS A 20 -7.54 3.11 -11.67
CA LYS A 20 -7.13 1.74 -11.28
C LYS A 20 -7.55 1.36 -9.87
N TRP A 21 -8.17 2.28 -9.14
CA TRP A 21 -8.54 2.12 -7.75
C TRP A 21 -10.05 2.13 -7.59
N VAL A 22 -10.54 1.24 -6.75
CA VAL A 22 -11.96 1.08 -6.45
C VAL A 22 -12.21 1.43 -4.99
N VAL A 23 -13.22 2.25 -4.74
CA VAL A 23 -13.87 2.36 -3.44
C VAL A 23 -15.15 1.52 -3.53
N PRO A 24 -15.34 0.49 -2.70
CA PRO A 24 -16.55 -0.32 -2.76
C PRO A 24 -17.79 0.54 -2.56
N SER A 25 -18.85 0.30 -3.34
CA SER A 25 -20.11 1.05 -3.22
C SER A 25 -20.78 0.94 -1.85
N SER A 26 -20.46 -0.12 -1.09
CA SER A 26 -20.87 -0.30 0.30
C SER A 26 -20.11 0.56 1.31
N ARG A 27 -19.19 1.43 0.85
CA ARG A 27 -18.39 2.35 1.66
C ARG A 27 -18.63 3.77 1.16
N ASP A 28 -19.11 4.63 2.04
CA ASP A 28 -19.27 6.06 1.75
C ASP A 28 -17.93 6.78 1.97
N ALA A 29 -17.02 6.58 1.03
CA ALA A 29 -15.70 7.18 1.02
C ALA A 29 -15.37 7.75 -0.35
N ARG A 30 -14.52 8.78 -0.38
CA ARG A 30 -14.10 9.46 -1.60
C ARG A 30 -12.60 9.30 -1.79
N LEU A 31 -12.23 8.76 -2.94
CA LEU A 31 -10.84 8.72 -3.41
C LEU A 31 -10.59 9.84 -4.42
N LYS A 32 -9.47 10.55 -4.28
CA LYS A 32 -9.00 11.54 -5.26
C LYS A 32 -7.49 11.55 -5.36
N MET A 33 -6.97 12.09 -6.45
CA MET A 33 -5.55 12.47 -6.53
C MET A 33 -5.33 13.82 -5.86
N LEU A 34 -4.21 13.94 -5.17
CA LEU A 34 -3.55 15.20 -4.82
C LEU A 34 -2.23 15.30 -5.60
N ASP A 35 -1.56 16.45 -5.49
CA ASP A 35 -0.22 16.65 -6.04
C ASP A 35 0.78 15.61 -5.51
N ALA A 36 1.86 15.40 -6.27
CA ALA A 36 2.95 14.46 -5.96
C ALA A 36 2.48 12.99 -5.80
N ASN A 37 1.59 12.53 -6.69
CA ASN A 37 1.14 11.14 -6.81
C ASN A 37 0.43 10.60 -5.55
N ARG A 38 -0.22 11.48 -4.80
CA ARG A 38 -0.88 11.12 -3.54
C ARG A 38 -2.33 10.72 -3.77
N LEU A 39 -2.63 9.44 -3.62
CA LEU A 39 -3.99 8.92 -3.52
C LEU A 39 -4.54 9.28 -2.15
N HIS A 40 -5.55 10.14 -2.11
CA HIS A 40 -6.15 10.62 -0.87
C HIS A 40 -7.54 10.05 -0.71
N LEU A 41 -7.72 9.25 0.34
CA LEU A 41 -8.99 8.66 0.72
C LEU A 41 -9.58 9.44 1.90
N THR A 42 -10.86 9.78 1.81
CA THR A 42 -11.62 10.43 2.88
C THR A 42 -12.87 9.63 3.18
N ASN A 43 -13.13 9.35 4.46
CA ASN A 43 -14.39 8.76 4.88
C ASN A 43 -15.45 9.87 4.98
N ASN A 44 -16.57 9.77 4.27
CA ASN A 44 -17.59 10.81 4.27
C ASN A 44 -18.57 10.67 5.45
N ALA A 45 -18.68 9.45 6.00
CA ALA A 45 -19.55 9.11 7.12
C ALA A 45 -18.81 8.26 8.16
N ASN A 46 -19.43 8.03 9.32
CA ASN A 46 -18.91 7.08 10.30
C ASN A 46 -19.04 5.65 9.77
N ASN A 47 -17.93 5.09 9.28
CA ASN A 47 -17.83 3.75 8.75
C ASN A 47 -16.47 3.15 9.12
N ALA A 48 -16.48 2.14 9.99
CA ALA A 48 -15.26 1.62 10.62
C ALA A 48 -14.31 0.85 9.68
N ASP A 49 -14.74 0.57 8.44
CA ASP A 49 -14.03 -0.33 7.53
C ASP A 49 -13.98 0.24 6.09
N SER A 50 -13.81 1.56 5.95
CA SER A 50 -13.69 2.21 4.64
C SER A 50 -12.29 2.01 4.04
N TYR A 51 -12.23 1.73 2.74
CA TYR A 51 -10.98 1.48 2.02
C TYR A 51 -11.07 1.80 0.53
N ALA A 52 -9.90 1.93 -0.08
CA ALA A 52 -9.73 1.84 -1.52
C ALA A 52 -8.80 0.68 -1.84
N TYR A 53 -8.98 0.06 -3.00
CA TYR A 53 -8.15 -1.06 -3.42
C TYR A 53 -7.84 -1.04 -4.90
N THR A 54 -6.73 -1.69 -5.24
CA THR A 54 -6.39 -2.09 -6.61
C THR A 54 -6.21 -3.61 -6.65
N GLN A 55 -6.22 -4.18 -7.85
CA GLN A 55 -6.00 -5.60 -8.05
C GLN A 55 -4.60 -5.88 -8.57
N VAL A 56 -3.96 -6.92 -8.05
CA VAL A 56 -2.65 -7.40 -8.49
C VAL A 56 -2.69 -8.91 -8.68
N ALA A 57 -2.30 -9.37 -9.88
CA ALA A 57 -2.15 -10.80 -10.16
C ALA A 57 -0.73 -11.23 -9.78
N LEU A 58 -0.63 -12.23 -8.89
CA LEU A 58 0.64 -12.78 -8.43
C LEU A 58 0.63 -14.30 -8.55
N PRO A 59 1.74 -14.93 -8.94
CA PRO A 59 1.88 -16.37 -8.80
C PRO A 59 2.00 -16.78 -7.32
N ALA A 60 1.91 -18.08 -7.04
CA ALA A 60 2.22 -18.63 -5.72
C ALA A 60 3.61 -18.15 -5.23
N GLY A 61 3.72 -17.75 -3.97
CA GLY A 61 4.98 -17.23 -3.42
C GLY A 61 4.82 -16.43 -2.14
N THR A 62 5.92 -15.86 -1.64
CA THR A 62 5.93 -15.02 -0.43
C THR A 62 6.23 -13.57 -0.80
N TYR A 63 5.39 -12.64 -0.34
CA TYR A 63 5.40 -11.25 -0.77
C TYR A 63 5.34 -10.25 0.38
N ARG A 64 5.80 -9.04 0.08
CA ARG A 64 5.64 -7.81 0.88
C ARG A 64 4.81 -6.80 0.11
N PHE A 65 3.89 -6.16 0.82
CA PHE A 65 3.07 -5.07 0.28
C PHE A 65 3.36 -3.83 1.09
N GLY A 66 3.65 -2.72 0.41
CA GLY A 66 4.03 -1.50 1.10
C GLY A 66 3.54 -0.25 0.40
N VAL A 67 3.45 0.82 1.19
CA VAL A 67 3.14 2.18 0.73
C VAL A 67 3.95 3.19 1.52
N GLU A 68 4.12 4.40 0.98
CA GLU A 68 4.35 5.59 1.79
C GLU A 68 3.01 6.19 2.20
N VAL A 69 2.83 6.48 3.48
CA VAL A 69 1.60 7.03 4.05
C VAL A 69 1.81 8.34 4.78
N SER A 70 0.79 9.19 4.75
CA SER A 70 0.71 10.40 5.55
C SER A 70 0.55 10.12 7.04
N ASN A 71 0.64 11.17 7.86
CA ASN A 71 -0.02 11.13 9.16
C ASN A 71 -1.54 11.11 8.92
N PRO A 72 -2.31 10.13 9.41
CA PRO A 72 -3.76 10.12 9.25
C PRO A 72 -4.41 11.33 9.90
N GLN A 73 -5.42 11.90 9.24
CA GLN A 73 -6.29 12.93 9.81
C GLN A 73 -7.43 12.25 10.57
N GLY A 74 -7.69 12.71 11.80
CA GLY A 74 -8.66 12.08 12.69
C GLY A 74 -8.12 10.78 13.32
N ALA A 75 -9.01 9.83 13.60
CA ALA A 75 -8.61 8.53 14.13
C ALA A 75 -7.93 7.69 13.02
N PRO A 76 -6.75 7.10 13.25
CA PRO A 76 -6.12 6.22 12.28
C PRO A 76 -6.86 4.88 12.16
N PRO A 77 -6.82 4.19 11.01
CA PRO A 77 -7.22 2.79 10.94
C PRO A 77 -6.22 1.93 11.73
N ALA A 78 -6.70 0.88 12.41
CA ALA A 78 -5.82 -0.04 13.13
C ALA A 78 -4.87 -0.78 12.16
N ASN A 79 -5.44 -1.32 11.07
CA ASN A 79 -4.69 -1.93 9.99
C ASN A 79 -4.69 -0.97 8.81
N LEU A 80 -3.53 -0.42 8.45
CA LEU A 80 -3.41 0.54 7.36
C LEU A 80 -3.48 -0.16 6.00
N LEU A 81 -2.77 -1.28 5.86
CA LEU A 81 -2.79 -2.11 4.65
C LEU A 81 -3.44 -3.46 4.95
N ARG A 82 -4.33 -3.86 4.05
CA ARG A 82 -4.93 -5.19 4.08
C ARG A 82 -4.82 -5.79 2.68
N VAL A 83 -4.52 -7.07 2.61
CA VAL A 83 -4.42 -7.79 1.35
C VAL A 83 -5.36 -8.97 1.42
N VAL A 84 -6.24 -9.08 0.43
CA VAL A 84 -7.26 -10.14 0.40
C VAL A 84 -7.10 -10.94 -0.88
N ILE A 85 -6.98 -12.26 -0.73
CA ILE A 85 -7.22 -13.23 -1.79
C ILE A 85 -8.73 -13.46 -1.86
N PRO A 86 -9.41 -13.03 -2.93
CA PRO A 86 -10.82 -13.29 -3.08
C PRO A 86 -11.12 -14.81 -3.06
N PRO A 87 -12.26 -15.22 -2.48
CA PRO A 87 -13.30 -14.34 -1.96
C PRO A 87 -13.09 -13.89 -0.50
N ARG A 88 -12.20 -14.52 0.30
CA ARG A 88 -12.24 -14.36 1.77
C ARG A 88 -10.91 -14.48 2.52
N THR A 89 -9.81 -14.85 1.87
CA THR A 89 -8.56 -15.09 2.59
C THR A 89 -7.84 -13.77 2.80
N GLU A 90 -7.83 -13.28 4.03
CA GLU A 90 -7.06 -12.08 4.40
C GLU A 90 -5.66 -12.47 4.86
N LEU A 91 -4.66 -11.84 4.26
CA LEU A 91 -3.26 -11.99 4.63
C LEU A 91 -2.93 -11.09 5.83
N ALA A 92 -1.79 -11.32 6.49
CA ALA A 92 -1.39 -10.53 7.64
C ALA A 92 -1.27 -9.04 7.24
N PRO A 93 -1.98 -8.13 7.94
CA PRO A 93 -2.03 -6.72 7.57
C PRO A 93 -0.76 -5.98 7.97
N ALA A 94 -0.62 -4.75 7.46
CA ALA A 94 0.31 -3.78 8.04
C ALA A 94 -0.46 -2.91 9.05
N THR A 95 -0.13 -3.03 10.32
CA THR A 95 -0.71 -2.23 11.41
C THR A 95 -0.10 -0.83 11.41
N TRP A 96 -0.92 0.18 11.66
CA TRP A 96 -0.43 1.55 11.86
C TRP A 96 0.37 1.64 13.17
N ASP A 97 1.61 2.13 13.10
CA ASP A 97 2.54 2.20 14.23
C ASP A 97 2.62 3.60 14.87
N GLY A 98 1.85 4.57 14.36
CA GLY A 98 1.87 5.96 14.82
C GLY A 98 2.80 6.88 14.02
N THR A 99 3.60 6.35 13.09
CA THR A 99 4.62 7.12 12.37
C THR A 99 4.35 7.19 10.86
N PRO A 100 4.31 8.39 10.25
CA PRO A 100 4.15 8.50 8.80
C PRO A 100 5.39 8.02 8.07
N GLY A 101 5.24 7.70 6.78
CA GLY A 101 6.31 7.20 5.95
C GLY A 101 6.03 5.77 5.47
N ARG A 102 7.06 4.93 5.43
CA ARG A 102 6.94 3.59 4.83
C ARG A 102 6.25 2.62 5.79
N VAL A 103 5.12 2.10 5.37
CA VAL A 103 4.37 1.03 6.05
C VAL A 103 4.36 -0.21 5.17
N VAL A 104 4.70 -1.37 5.73
CA VAL A 104 4.88 -2.64 5.00
C VAL A 104 4.23 -3.78 5.78
N THR A 105 3.60 -4.71 5.08
CA THR A 105 3.08 -5.94 5.69
C THR A 105 4.22 -6.84 6.21
N PRO A 106 3.91 -7.76 7.15
CA PRO A 106 4.68 -9.00 7.31
C PRO A 106 4.88 -9.74 5.97
N ALA A 107 5.77 -10.73 5.96
CA ALA A 107 5.92 -11.63 4.82
C ALA A 107 4.66 -12.47 4.72
N ASN A 108 3.99 -12.43 3.58
CA ASN A 108 2.71 -13.10 3.38
C ASN A 108 2.82 -14.14 2.28
N THR A 109 2.36 -15.36 2.56
CA THR A 109 2.34 -16.44 1.57
C THR A 109 1.04 -16.43 0.78
N VAL A 110 1.17 -16.34 -0.53
CA VAL A 110 0.13 -16.59 -1.53
C VAL A 110 0.27 -18.04 -1.97
N PRO A 111 -0.70 -18.92 -1.68
CA PRO A 111 -0.54 -20.37 -1.85
C PRO A 111 -0.61 -20.85 -3.30
N GLU A 112 -1.29 -20.10 -4.17
CA GLU A 112 -1.52 -20.43 -5.58
C GLU A 112 -1.65 -19.14 -6.40
N ASP A 113 -1.50 -19.23 -7.72
CA ASP A 113 -1.66 -18.09 -8.61
C ASP A 113 -3.01 -17.41 -8.41
N SER A 114 -2.98 -16.14 -8.02
CA SER A 114 -4.14 -15.43 -7.48
C SER A 114 -4.19 -13.98 -7.96
N THR A 115 -5.40 -13.44 -8.11
CA THR A 115 -5.62 -11.99 -8.19
C THR A 115 -6.03 -11.48 -6.81
N LEU A 116 -5.17 -10.68 -6.21
CA LEU A 116 -5.34 -10.13 -4.87
C LEU A 116 -5.96 -8.73 -4.93
N GLU A 117 -6.69 -8.36 -3.90
CA GLU A 117 -7.01 -6.97 -3.62
C GLU A 117 -5.97 -6.38 -2.66
N PHE A 118 -5.20 -5.41 -3.14
CA PHE A 118 -4.30 -4.61 -2.32
C PHE A 118 -5.06 -3.36 -1.83
N ARG A 119 -5.43 -3.37 -0.55
CA ARG A 119 -6.28 -2.35 0.07
C ARG A 119 -5.46 -1.43 0.95
N PHE A 120 -5.75 -0.13 0.92
CA PHE A 120 -5.38 0.79 1.99
C PHE A 120 -6.64 1.36 2.65
N MET A 121 -6.58 1.42 3.98
CA MET A 121 -7.72 1.75 4.83
C MET A 121 -7.73 3.23 5.20
N VAL A 122 -8.90 3.78 5.54
CA VAL A 122 -9.04 5.10 6.17
C VAL A 122 -9.70 4.96 7.53
N GLY A 123 -9.49 5.95 8.40
CA GLY A 123 -10.05 5.99 9.74
C GLY A 123 -11.59 5.87 9.79
N PRO A 124 -12.14 5.45 10.94
CA PRO A 124 -13.53 5.02 11.07
C PRO A 124 -14.57 6.14 11.05
N ASN A 125 -14.17 7.38 11.32
CA ASN A 125 -15.09 8.49 11.54
C ASN A 125 -15.24 9.35 10.28
N ALA A 126 -16.36 10.06 10.17
CA ALA A 126 -16.54 11.07 9.13
C ALA A 126 -15.39 12.08 9.15
N ASN A 127 -14.92 12.46 7.97
CA ASN A 127 -13.76 13.33 7.73
C ASN A 127 -12.40 12.75 8.12
N CYS A 128 -12.31 11.49 8.59
CA CYS A 128 -11.03 10.80 8.63
C CYS A 128 -10.44 10.74 7.21
N ALA A 129 -9.15 11.01 7.09
CA ALA A 129 -8.48 11.00 5.80
C ALA A 129 -7.04 10.53 5.91
N VAL A 130 -6.55 9.93 4.84
CA VAL A 130 -5.15 9.52 4.71
C VAL A 130 -4.78 9.61 3.24
N TRP A 131 -3.52 9.97 2.96
CA TRP A 131 -2.98 9.75 1.62
C TRP A 131 -1.91 8.67 1.63
N VAL A 132 -1.86 7.93 0.53
CA VAL A 132 -0.76 7.03 0.19
C VAL A 132 -0.15 7.45 -1.15
N ARG A 133 1.12 7.17 -1.33
CA ARG A 133 1.84 7.21 -2.61
C ARG A 133 2.93 6.17 -2.56
N HIS A 134 3.70 6.03 -3.65
CA HIS A 134 4.88 5.18 -3.66
C HIS A 134 4.44 3.79 -3.18
N LEU A 135 3.87 2.96 -4.05
CA LEU A 135 3.32 1.66 -3.67
C LEU A 135 4.19 0.54 -4.24
N PHE A 136 4.36 -0.54 -3.49
CA PHE A 136 5.08 -1.71 -3.98
C PHE A 136 4.40 -3.01 -3.62
N VAL A 137 4.61 -3.97 -4.49
CA VAL A 137 4.48 -5.40 -4.22
C VAL A 137 5.79 -6.04 -4.63
N MET A 138 6.45 -6.74 -3.72
CA MET A 138 7.75 -7.37 -3.96
C MET A 138 7.72 -8.79 -3.46
N THR A 139 8.54 -9.67 -4.05
CA THR A 139 8.88 -10.92 -3.40
C THR A 139 9.58 -10.63 -2.06
N GLU A 140 9.55 -11.57 -1.12
CA GLU A 140 10.30 -11.42 0.14
C GLU A 140 11.79 -11.20 -0.14
N GLU A 141 12.36 -11.94 -1.08
CA GLU A 141 13.77 -11.83 -1.45
C GLU A 141 14.11 -10.43 -1.98
N ASP A 142 13.34 -9.93 -2.94
CA ASP A 142 13.54 -8.59 -3.51
C ASP A 142 13.42 -7.50 -2.45
N TYR A 143 12.47 -7.65 -1.52
CA TYR A 143 12.33 -6.71 -0.41
C TYR A 143 13.56 -6.74 0.51
N GLN A 144 14.07 -7.91 0.89
CA GLN A 144 15.28 -8.00 1.72
C GLN A 144 16.50 -7.42 1.00
N GLN A 145 16.64 -7.65 -0.30
CA GLN A 145 17.71 -7.04 -1.11
C GLN A 145 17.60 -5.51 -1.15
N MET A 146 16.38 -4.97 -1.34
CA MET A 146 16.13 -3.53 -1.31
C MET A 146 16.60 -2.92 0.03
N ILE A 147 16.24 -3.54 1.15
CA ILE A 147 16.64 -3.06 2.48
C ILE A 147 18.16 -3.17 2.68
N ALA A 148 18.78 -4.29 2.29
CA ALA A 148 20.23 -4.48 2.41
C ALA A 148 21.05 -3.43 1.63
N GLN A 149 20.47 -2.86 0.57
CA GLN A 149 21.10 -1.81 -0.25
C GLN A 149 20.78 -0.38 0.23
N GLY A 150 20.09 -0.22 1.37
CA GLY A 150 19.72 1.10 1.90
C GLY A 150 18.67 1.83 1.06
N VAL A 151 17.90 1.09 0.26
CA VAL A 151 16.81 1.66 -0.55
C VAL A 151 15.57 1.80 0.33
N THR A 152 15.09 3.03 0.43
CA THR A 152 13.87 3.37 1.18
C THR A 152 12.64 3.16 0.32
N TRP A 153 12.73 3.44 -0.98
CA TRP A 153 11.63 3.22 -1.91
C TRP A 153 12.10 2.76 -3.29
N PHE A 154 11.35 1.84 -3.90
CA PHE A 154 11.52 1.45 -5.29
C PHE A 154 10.17 1.30 -5.98
N ASP A 155 9.98 2.06 -7.05
CA ASP A 155 8.75 2.10 -7.83
C ASP A 155 8.90 1.49 -9.24
N GLY A 156 9.95 0.71 -9.49
CA GLY A 156 10.19 0.11 -10.81
C GLY A 156 11.03 0.99 -11.73
N ASP A 157 10.78 2.30 -11.77
CA ASP A 157 11.48 3.24 -12.67
C ASP A 157 12.49 4.15 -11.92
N GLY A 158 12.35 4.27 -10.60
CA GLY A 158 13.18 5.10 -9.75
C GLY A 158 13.47 4.45 -8.40
N ILE A 159 14.62 4.80 -7.84
CA ILE A 159 15.10 4.35 -6.53
C ILE A 159 15.23 5.58 -5.63
N VAL A 160 14.61 5.56 -4.46
CA VAL A 160 14.90 6.50 -3.37
C VAL A 160 15.81 5.79 -2.37
N ARG A 161 17.00 6.36 -2.14
CA ARG A 161 17.94 5.87 -1.12
C ARG A 161 17.83 6.72 0.14
N GLY A 162 17.87 6.08 1.30
CA GLY A 162 17.94 6.77 2.57
C GLY A 162 19.36 7.28 2.80
N GLY A 163 19.60 8.57 2.55
CA GLY A 163 20.72 9.29 3.14
C GLY A 163 20.20 10.02 4.38
N ALA A 164 20.91 9.92 5.50
CA ALA A 164 20.73 10.85 6.60
C ALA A 164 20.75 12.27 6.00
N SER A 165 19.67 13.01 6.19
CA SER A 165 19.77 14.46 6.15
C SER A 165 20.80 14.83 7.21
N SER A 166 21.89 15.45 6.75
CA SER A 166 22.91 16.13 7.56
C SER A 166 22.31 16.94 8.70
#